data_AF-A0A7C4AEX6-F1
#
_entry.id   AF-A0A7C4AEX6-F1
#
_cell.length_a   1.000
_cell.length_b   1.000
_cell.length_c   1.000
_cell.angle_alpha   90.00
_cell.angle_beta   90.00
_cell.angle_gamma   90.00
#
_symmetry.space_group_name_H-M   'P 1'
#
loop_
_entity.id
_entity.type
_entity.pdbx_description
1 polymer ?
#
loop_
_entity_poly.entity_id
_entity_poly.type
_entity_poly.pdbx_seq_one_letter_code
_entity_poly.pdbx_strand_id
1 'polypeptide(L)' 'MRINILITGKAGQGIKGLSDMLSQALVKEGLYVFNYRMYRSLIAGGNNFDIL' A
#
# COMPACT_ATOMS: atom_id res chain seq x y z
N MET A 1 18.43 3.29 7.70
CA MET A 1 18.13 3.66 6.29
C MET A 1 16.62 3.75 6.14
N ARG A 2 16.10 4.74 5.41
CA ARG A 2 14.65 4.90 5.17
C ARG A 2 14.36 4.72 3.70
N ILE A 3 13.48 3.78 3.35
CA ILE A 3 12.99 3.52 2.00
C ILE A 3 11.51 3.89 2.00
N ASN A 4 11.04 4.58 0.96
CA ASN A 4 9.62 4.81 0.75
C ASN A 4 9.19 4.07 -0.54
N ILE A 5 8.14 3.27 -0.47
CA ILE A 5 7.61 2.51 -1.61
C ILE A 5 6.21 3.05 -1.93
N LEU A 6 6.03 3.61 -3.13
CA LEU A 6 4.73 4.08 -3.61
C LEU A 6 4.06 2.99 -4.45
N ILE A 7 2.87 2.57 -4.03
CA ILE A 7 2.01 1.62 -4.74
C ILE A 7 0.75 2.37 -5.19
N THR A 8 0.45 2.37 -6.48
CA THR A 8 -0.71 3.08 -7.05
C THR A 8 -1.57 2.15 -7.90
N GLY A 9 -2.85 2.49 -8.05
CA GLY A 9 -3.71 1.85 -9.03
C GLY A 9 -5.18 2.22 -8.86
N LYS A 10 -6.06 1.59 -9.64
CA LYS A 10 -7.49 1.83 -9.54
C LYS A 10 -8.12 1.08 -8.37
N ALA A 11 -9.09 1.71 -7.71
CA ALA A 11 -9.95 1.10 -6.72
C ALA A 11 -10.61 -0.17 -7.32
N GLY A 12 -10.49 -1.28 -6.60
CA GLY A 12 -10.94 -2.61 -7.04
C GLY A 12 -9.84 -3.52 -7.59
N GLN A 13 -8.61 -3.05 -7.81
CA GLN A 13 -7.51 -3.87 -8.35
C GLN A 13 -6.66 -4.60 -7.30
N GLY A 14 -7.07 -4.58 -6.02
CA GLY A 14 -6.35 -5.31 -4.96
C GLY A 14 -5.09 -4.63 -4.42
N ILE A 15 -4.90 -3.32 -4.67
CA ILE A 15 -3.74 -2.52 -4.20
C ILE A 15 -3.52 -2.66 -2.69
N LYS A 16 -4.60 -2.59 -1.91
CA LYS A 16 -4.57 -2.79 -0.46
C LYS A 16 -3.95 -4.14 -0.09
N GLY A 17 -4.37 -5.21 -0.76
CA GLY A 17 -3.88 -6.57 -0.50
C GLY A 17 -2.40 -6.70 -0.83
N LEU A 18 -1.95 -6.13 -1.96
CA LEU A 18 -0.53 -6.09 -2.33
C LEU A 18 0.31 -5.37 -1.27
N SER A 19 -0.16 -4.20 -0.84
CA SER A 19 0.48 -3.35 0.17
C SER A 19 0.55 -4.07 1.54
N ASP A 20 -0.52 -4.76 1.94
CA ASP A 20 -0.56 -5.58 3.16
C ASP A 20 0.43 -6.76 3.09
N MET A 21 0.45 -7.50 1.98
CA MET A 21 1.38 -8.62 1.78
C MET A 21 2.84 -8.17 1.82
N LEU A 22 3.16 -7.07 1.16
CA LEU A 22 4.51 -6.52 1.15
C LEU A 22 4.91 -6.02 2.54
N SER A 23 4.01 -5.34 3.26
CA SER A 23 4.24 -4.92 4.64
C SER A 23 4.57 -6.10 5.53
N GLN A 24 3.79 -7.19 5.45
CA GLN A 24 4.02 -8.39 6.25
C GLN A 24 5.34 -9.07 5.92
N ALA A 25 5.72 -9.12 4.63
CA ALA A 25 7.00 -9.68 4.23
C ALA A 25 8.17 -8.87 4.83
N LEU A 26 8.12 -7.54 4.73
CA LEU A 26 9.15 -6.65 5.29
C LEU A 26 9.22 -6.74 6.82
N VAL A 27 8.08 -6.82 7.51
CA VAL A 27 8.04 -7.00 8.97
C VAL A 27 8.64 -8.34 9.40
N LYS A 28 8.45 -9.42 8.61
CA LYS A 28 9.08 -10.72 8.88
C LYS A 28 10.61 -10.68 8.80
N GLU A 29 11.16 -9.81 7.96
CA GLU A 29 12.60 -9.56 7.88
C GLU A 29 13.12 -8.63 9.00
N GLY A 30 12.27 -8.25 9.97
CA GLY A 30 12.64 -7.40 11.10
C GLY A 30 12.63 -5.90 10.79
N LEU A 31 12.04 -5.48 9.67
CA LEU A 31 11.93 -4.07 9.30
C LEU A 31 10.71 -3.42 9.94
N TYR A 32 10.85 -2.17 10.35
CA TYR A 32 9.72 -1.31 10.73
C TYR A 32 9.09 -0.72 9.47
N VAL A 33 7.78 -0.92 9.31
CA VAL A 33 7.02 -0.49 8.13
C VAL A 33 5.87 0.42 8.56
N PHE A 34 5.70 1.54 7.87
CA PHE A 34 4.59 2.47 8.09
C PHE A 34 3.78 2.60 6.82
N ASN A 35 2.52 2.17 6.85
CA ASN A 35 1.65 2.20 5.68
C ASN A 35 0.68 3.40 5.74
N TYR A 36 0.86 4.37 4.85
CA TYR A 36 -0.10 5.45 4.63
C TYR A 36 -0.93 5.18 3.38
N ARG A 37 -2.25 5.29 3.51
CA ARG A 37 -3.18 4.99 2.41
C ARG A 37 -4.04 6.19 2.07
N MET A 38 -4.16 6.45 0.78
CA MET A 38 -5.06 7.47 0.26
C MET A 38 -6.09 6.83 -0.67
N TYR A 39 -7.33 6.86 -0.19
CA TYR A 39 -8.51 6.41 -0.91
C TYR A 39 -9.32 7.62 -1.37
N ARG A 40 -9.81 7.58 -2.61
CA ARG A 40 -10.90 8.47 -3.01
C ARG A 40 -12.23 7.91 -2.51
N SER A 41 -13.22 8.77 -2.27
CA SER A 41 -14.60 8.35 -1.94
C SER A 41 -15.33 7.77 -3.17
N LEU A 42 -14.73 6.76 -3.79
CA LEU A 42 -15.21 6.04 -4.97
C LEU A 42 -15.06 4.54 -4.71
N ILE A 43 -16.13 3.79 -4.96
CA ILE A 43 -16.16 2.33 -4.74
C ILE A 43 -15.22 1.61 -5.72
N ALA A 44 -15.16 2.06 -6.98
CA ALA A 44 -14.32 1.50 -8.03
C ALA A 44 -13.77 2.58 -8.97
N GLY A 45 -12.68 2.28 -9.67
CA GLY A 45 -12.14 3.11 -10.76
C GLY A 45 -11.35 4.36 -10.34
N GLY A 46 -11.54 4.87 -9.12
CA GLY A 46 -10.73 5.97 -8.56
C GLY A 46 -9.27 5.58 -8.38
N ASN A 47 -8.32 6.49 -8.65
CA ASN A 47 -6.90 6.21 -8.39
C ASN A 47 -6.60 6.35 -6.89
N ASN A 48 -6.18 5.25 -6.28
CA ASN A 48 -5.75 5.16 -4.89
C ASN A 48 -4.25 4.89 -4.85
N PHE A 49 -3.62 5.24 -3.73
CA PHE A 49 -2.23 4.89 -3.51
C PHE A 49 -1.93 4.58 -2.04
N ASP A 50 -0.93 3.74 -1.85
CA ASP A 50 -0.34 3.38 -0.57
C ASP A 50 1.15 3.76 -0.58
N ILE A 51 1.66 4.27 0.54
CA ILE A 51 3.09 4.58 0.76
C ILE A 51 3.56 3.76 1.96
N LEU A 52 4.54 2.88 1.73
CA LEU A 52 5.21 2.06 2.74
C LEU A 52 6.58 2.61 3.11
#